data_AF-A0A2R5ES96-F1
#
_entry.id   AF-A0A2R5ES96-F1
#
_cell.length_a   1.000
_cell.length_b   1.000
_cell.length_c   1.000
_cell.angle_alpha   90.00
_cell.angle_beta   90.00
_cell.angle_gamma   90.00
#
_symmetry.space_group_name_H-M   'P 1'
#
loop_
_entity.id
_entity.type
_entity.pdbx_description
1 polymer ?
#
loop_
_entity_poly.entity_id
_entity_poly.type
_entity_poly.pdbx_seq_one_letter_code
_entity_poly.pdbx_strand_id
1 'polypeptide(L)'
;MIIASMTARLAEPLFAPALKLGLSFLGPALFEGHLGAYAAAVWELPGTDLAMVCAVIAAALAWGGLSGVMQAGYSVSGTDLSLLPFVLHRLNHALHAFMLTLLLWHPAGALVRLLNPNASFPVIWDGLYYDSSSGIRFQPEAFAASNLPSLWPYGAVIAVVLGLLALCLYWTLGRFAASHKSYRS
;
A
#
# COMPACT_ATOMS: atom_id res chain seq x y z
N MET A 1 -1.08 4.58 18.29
CA MET A 1 -2.27 4.90 17.50
C MET A 1 -3.11 6.00 18.13
N ILE A 2 -3.62 5.87 19.37
CA ILE A 2 -4.46 6.93 20.01
C ILE A 2 -3.74 8.28 20.14
N ILE A 3 -2.49 8.30 20.61
CA ILE A 3 -1.74 9.57 20.74
C ILE A 3 -1.48 10.19 19.37
N ALA A 4 -1.13 9.39 18.36
CA ALA A 4 -0.86 9.88 17.01
C ALA A 4 -2.12 10.48 16.35
N SER A 5 -3.29 9.87 16.54
CA SER A 5 -4.55 10.43 16.03
C SER A 5 -4.95 11.72 16.75
N MET A 6 -4.76 11.80 18.07
CA MET A 6 -4.99 13.03 18.84
C MET A 6 -4.02 14.14 18.40
N THR A 7 -2.73 13.84 18.26
CA THR A 7 -1.75 14.83 17.79
C THR A 7 -2.04 15.28 16.37
N ALA A 8 -2.43 14.37 15.46
CA ALA A 8 -2.82 14.73 14.11
C ALA A 8 -4.02 15.69 14.08
N ARG A 9 -5.02 15.47 14.94
CA ARG A 9 -6.17 16.37 15.08
C ARG A 9 -5.80 17.72 15.68
N LEU A 10 -4.95 17.74 16.72
CA LEU A 10 -4.47 18.99 17.32
C LEU A 10 -3.56 19.78 16.40
N ALA A 11 -2.83 19.10 15.50
CA ALA A 11 -1.94 19.71 14.53
C ALA A 11 -2.65 20.15 13.23
N GLU A 12 -3.92 19.83 13.04
CA GLU A 12 -4.74 20.23 11.89
C GLU A 12 -4.61 21.73 11.49
N PRO A 13 -4.62 22.72 12.42
CA PRO A 13 -4.42 24.13 12.05
C PRO A 13 -3.07 24.41 11.37
N LEU A 14 -2.03 23.62 11.68
CA LEU A 14 -0.71 23.75 11.04
C LEU A 14 -0.75 23.33 9.56
N PHE A 15 -1.67 22.43 9.20
CA PHE A 15 -1.86 21.94 7.84
C PHE A 15 -2.94 22.72 7.07
N ALA A 16 -3.46 23.83 7.61
CA ALA A 16 -4.48 24.64 6.94
C ALA A 16 -4.16 25.00 5.48
N PRO A 17 -2.90 25.31 5.08
CA PRO A 17 -2.56 25.53 3.67
C PRO A 17 -2.75 24.27 2.81
N ALA A 18 -2.34 23.10 3.31
CA ALA A 18 -2.49 21.83 2.59
C ALA A 18 -3.96 21.42 2.48
N LEU A 19 -4.76 21.64 3.53
CA LEU A 19 -6.21 21.42 3.50
C LEU A 19 -6.89 22.30 2.43
N LYS A 20 -6.47 23.58 2.29
CA LYS A 20 -6.99 24.48 1.25
C LYS A 20 -6.64 24.01 -0.16
N LEU A 21 -5.53 23.31 -0.33
CA LEU A 21 -5.13 22.68 -1.60
C LEU A 21 -5.83 21.31 -1.82
N GLY A 22 -6.71 20.90 -0.91
CA GLY A 22 -7.41 19.61 -0.99
C GLY A 22 -6.57 18.43 -0.54
N LEU A 23 -5.38 18.63 0.02
CA LEU A 23 -4.48 17.55 0.48
C LEU A 23 -4.76 17.16 1.94
N SER A 24 -6.01 16.82 2.24
CA SER A 24 -6.49 16.50 3.59
C SER A 24 -5.81 15.28 4.23
N PHE A 25 -5.21 14.40 3.42
CA PHE A 25 -4.51 13.20 3.88
C PHE A 25 -3.09 13.46 4.42
N LEU A 26 -2.47 14.61 4.10
CA LEU A 26 -1.05 14.86 4.38
C LEU A 26 -0.73 14.88 5.89
N GLY A 27 -1.55 15.58 6.68
CA GLY A 27 -1.40 15.66 8.13
C GLY A 27 -1.53 14.29 8.79
N PRO A 28 -2.64 13.56 8.59
CA PRO A 28 -2.81 12.19 9.08
C PRO A 28 -1.66 11.25 8.67
N ALA A 29 -1.25 11.27 7.40
CA ALA A 29 -0.17 10.43 6.88
C ALA A 29 1.18 10.73 7.53
N LEU A 30 1.46 12.00 7.85
CA LEU A 30 2.69 12.39 8.53
C LEU A 30 2.82 11.72 9.90
N PHE A 31 1.75 11.68 10.69
CA PHE A 31 1.77 11.14 12.05
C PHE A 31 1.64 9.61 12.07
N GLU A 32 0.81 9.05 11.20
CA GLU A 32 0.54 7.62 11.18
C GLU A 32 0.10 7.14 9.78
N GLY A 33 0.75 6.08 9.29
CA GLY A 33 0.47 5.56 7.94
C GLY A 33 -0.98 5.09 7.73
N HIS A 34 -1.62 4.47 8.73
CA HIS A 34 -3.00 3.99 8.58
C HIS A 34 -4.02 5.13 8.59
N LEU A 35 -3.81 6.17 9.41
CA LEU A 35 -4.65 7.37 9.38
C LEU A 35 -4.52 8.10 8.04
N GLY A 36 -3.30 8.16 7.49
CA GLY A 36 -3.05 8.68 6.15
C GLY A 36 -3.77 7.89 5.06
N ALA A 37 -3.67 6.55 5.11
CA ALA A 37 -4.35 5.66 4.17
C ALA A 37 -5.87 5.80 4.24
N TYR A 38 -6.45 5.90 5.44
CA TYR A 38 -7.87 6.13 5.62
C TYR A 38 -8.29 7.50 5.06
N ALA A 39 -7.55 8.58 5.40
CA ALA A 39 -7.83 9.91 4.91
C ALA A 39 -7.72 10.01 3.38
N ALA A 40 -6.80 9.25 2.77
CA ALA A 40 -6.68 9.12 1.32
C ALA A 40 -7.82 8.30 0.70
N ALA A 41 -8.32 7.26 1.38
CA ALA A 41 -9.44 6.45 0.87
C ALA A 41 -10.77 7.20 0.79
N VAL A 42 -10.96 8.23 1.63
CA VAL A 42 -12.13 9.14 1.59
C VAL A 42 -11.79 10.48 0.93
N TRP A 43 -10.65 10.58 0.27
CA TRP A 43 -10.19 11.81 -0.36
C TRP A 43 -10.94 12.03 -1.68
N GLU A 44 -11.75 13.08 -1.70
CA GLU A 44 -12.51 13.49 -2.87
C GLU A 44 -11.94 14.80 -3.42
N LEU A 45 -11.07 14.72 -4.43
CA LEU A 45 -10.62 15.86 -5.20
C LEU A 45 -11.03 15.68 -6.67
N PRO A 46 -11.73 16.66 -7.29
CA PRO A 46 -12.15 16.56 -8.68
C PRO A 46 -10.98 16.21 -9.61
N GLY A 47 -11.14 15.16 -10.42
CA GLY A 47 -10.10 14.68 -11.34
C GLY A 47 -9.14 13.63 -10.75
N THR A 48 -9.37 13.17 -9.52
CA THR A 48 -8.60 12.07 -8.92
C THR A 48 -9.19 10.73 -9.34
N ASP A 49 -8.43 9.97 -10.12
CA ASP A 49 -8.72 8.57 -10.47
C ASP A 49 -8.37 7.65 -9.28
N LEU A 50 -9.06 6.51 -9.17
CA LEU A 50 -8.76 5.45 -8.21
C LEU A 50 -7.27 5.04 -8.19
N ALA A 51 -6.59 5.06 -9.34
CA ALA A 51 -5.15 4.78 -9.43
C ALA A 51 -4.32 5.72 -8.54
N MET A 52 -4.67 7.01 -8.54
CA MET A 52 -4.00 8.04 -7.75
C MET A 52 -4.30 7.86 -6.26
N VAL A 53 -5.56 7.56 -5.91
CA VAL A 53 -5.96 7.25 -4.53
C VAL A 53 -5.15 6.07 -4.00
N CYS A 54 -5.09 4.96 -4.75
CA CYS A 54 -4.30 3.79 -4.38
C CYS A 54 -2.80 4.10 -4.24
N ALA A 55 -2.23 4.92 -5.12
CA ALA A 55 -0.83 5.32 -5.04
C ALA A 55 -0.53 6.15 -3.77
N VAL A 56 -1.42 7.06 -3.39
CA VAL A 56 -1.29 7.85 -2.15
C VAL A 56 -1.42 6.95 -0.92
N ILE A 57 -2.38 6.02 -0.90
CA ILE A 57 -2.54 5.02 0.17
C ILE A 57 -1.24 4.19 0.30
N ALA A 58 -0.71 3.68 -0.80
CA ALA A 58 0.53 2.90 -0.80
C ALA A 58 1.71 3.70 -0.23
N ALA A 59 1.85 4.97 -0.62
CA ALA A 59 2.88 5.86 -0.10
C ALA A 59 2.73 6.12 1.41
N ALA A 60 1.51 6.38 1.88
CA ALA A 60 1.23 6.62 3.30
C ALA A 60 1.56 5.39 4.17
N LEU A 61 1.21 4.19 3.70
CA LEU A 61 1.53 2.93 4.39
C LEU A 61 3.04 2.66 4.39
N ALA A 62 3.72 2.88 3.27
CA ALA A 62 5.17 2.68 3.15
C ALA A 62 5.99 3.67 3.99
N TRP A 63 5.50 4.91 4.17
CA TRP A 63 6.07 5.88 5.09
C TRP A 63 5.90 5.43 6.56
N GLY A 64 4.71 4.96 6.92
CA GLY A 64 4.38 4.45 8.25
C GLY A 64 4.19 5.53 9.33
N GLY A 65 4.49 6.80 9.04
CA GLY A 65 4.28 7.92 9.95
C GLY A 65 5.40 8.14 10.97
N LEU A 66 5.39 9.32 11.60
CA LEU A 66 6.30 9.70 12.68
C LEU A 66 6.21 8.74 13.87
N SER A 67 5.02 8.19 14.14
CA SER A 67 4.83 7.16 15.16
C SER A 67 5.68 5.91 14.91
N GLY A 68 5.84 5.49 13.65
CA GLY A 68 6.73 4.38 13.28
C GLY A 68 8.22 4.74 13.45
N VAL A 69 8.58 5.98 13.11
CA VAL A 69 9.95 6.50 13.32
C VAL A 69 10.30 6.57 14.81
N MET A 70 9.38 7.02 15.66
CA MET A 70 9.58 7.05 17.10
C MET A 70 9.72 5.65 17.71
N GLN A 71 8.95 4.66 17.22
CA GLN A 71 9.10 3.27 17.65
C GLN A 71 10.46 2.68 17.28
N ALA A 72 10.96 2.98 16.06
CA ALA A 72 12.32 2.61 15.67
C ALA A 72 13.36 3.33 16.53
N GLY A 73 13.16 4.61 16.80
CA GLY A 73 14.01 5.44 17.66
C GLY A 73 14.14 4.92 19.08
N TYR A 74 13.02 4.51 19.68
CA TYR A 74 13.03 3.86 20.99
C TYR A 74 13.85 2.58 20.97
N SER A 75 13.71 1.77 19.92
CA SER A 75 14.40 0.48 19.79
C SER A 75 15.92 0.60 19.62
N VAL A 76 16.40 1.70 19.03
CA VAL A 76 17.84 1.99 18.88
C VAL A 76 18.38 2.96 19.93
N SER A 77 17.54 3.37 20.89
CA SER A 77 17.97 4.26 21.97
C SER A 77 19.07 3.58 22.80
N GLY A 78 20.12 4.34 23.14
CA GLY A 78 21.31 3.81 23.80
C GLY A 78 22.34 3.16 22.86
N THR A 79 22.11 3.18 21.54
CA THR A 79 23.12 2.86 20.53
C THR A 79 23.65 4.14 19.88
N ASP A 80 24.83 4.07 19.24
CA ASP A 80 25.41 5.19 18.47
C ASP A 80 24.87 5.25 17.03
N LEU A 81 23.64 4.73 16.81
CA LEU A 81 22.99 4.71 15.50
C LEU A 81 22.14 5.96 15.28
N SER A 82 22.36 6.63 14.16
CA SER A 82 21.53 7.76 13.73
C SER A 82 20.19 7.28 13.18
N LEU A 83 19.10 7.97 13.55
CA LEU A 83 17.76 7.74 12.99
C LEU A 83 17.57 8.35 11.60
N LEU A 84 18.39 9.31 11.21
CA LEU A 84 18.21 10.04 9.96
C LEU A 84 18.29 9.14 8.71
N PRO A 85 19.28 8.23 8.58
CA PRO A 85 19.33 7.31 7.43
C PRO A 85 18.07 6.44 7.32
N PHE A 86 17.52 6.00 8.45
CA PHE A 86 16.29 5.21 8.48
C PHE A 86 15.09 6.00 7.94
N VAL A 87 14.95 7.26 8.37
CA VAL A 87 13.88 8.15 7.88
C VAL A 87 14.01 8.38 6.37
N LEU A 88 15.21 8.63 5.87
CA LEU A 88 15.47 8.82 4.43
C LEU A 88 15.13 7.55 3.64
N HIS A 89 15.48 6.36 4.14
CA HIS A 89 15.09 5.11 3.52
C HIS A 89 13.57 4.93 3.48
N ARG A 90 12.84 5.34 4.53
CA ARG A 90 11.37 5.29 4.53
C ARG A 90 10.74 6.27 3.55
N LEU A 91 11.26 7.49 3.43
CA LEU A 91 10.80 8.44 2.41
C LEU A 91 11.04 7.89 1.00
N ASN A 92 12.22 7.34 0.75
CA ASN A 92 12.54 6.71 -0.53
C ASN A 92 11.62 5.53 -0.81
N HIS A 93 11.35 4.67 0.17
CA HIS A 93 10.42 3.55 0.02
C HIS A 93 8.99 4.01 -0.28
N ALA A 94 8.51 5.06 0.39
CA ALA A 94 7.20 5.66 0.12
C ALA A 94 7.10 6.22 -1.31
N LEU A 95 8.14 6.90 -1.79
CA LEU A 95 8.21 7.38 -3.16
C LEU A 95 8.18 6.23 -4.18
N HIS A 96 8.93 5.16 -3.93
CA HIS A 96 8.91 3.97 -4.79
C HIS A 96 7.53 3.30 -4.77
N ALA A 97 6.88 3.17 -3.61
CA ALA A 97 5.54 2.61 -3.51
C ALA A 97 4.52 3.43 -4.32
N PHE A 98 4.59 4.76 -4.23
CA PHE A 98 3.78 5.66 -5.04
C PHE A 98 3.99 5.43 -6.54
N MET A 99 5.25 5.51 -7.00
CA MET A 99 5.59 5.40 -8.43
C MET A 99 5.28 4.01 -8.99
N LEU A 100 5.60 2.96 -8.25
CA LEU A 100 5.31 1.58 -8.66
C LEU A 100 3.82 1.32 -8.75
N THR A 101 3.01 1.88 -7.84
CA THR A 101 1.55 1.73 -7.91
C THR A 101 1.00 2.33 -9.19
N LEU A 102 1.43 3.53 -9.57
CA LEU A 102 1.01 4.16 -10.83
C LEU A 102 1.54 3.41 -12.05
N LEU A 103 2.81 3.01 -12.04
CA LEU A 103 3.45 2.31 -13.15
C LEU A 103 2.81 0.94 -13.40
N LEU A 104 2.46 0.23 -12.32
CA LEU A 104 1.91 -1.12 -12.39
C LEU A 104 0.38 -1.16 -12.50
N TRP A 105 -0.31 -0.02 -12.40
CA TRP A 105 -1.77 0.04 -12.43
C TRP A 105 -2.36 -0.61 -13.70
N HIS A 106 -1.94 -0.15 -14.87
CA HIS A 106 -2.41 -0.70 -16.15
C HIS A 106 -2.02 -2.16 -16.40
N PRO A 107 -0.75 -2.60 -16.23
CA PRO A 107 -0.40 -4.00 -16.43
C PRO A 107 -1.10 -4.92 -15.42
N ALA A 108 -1.29 -4.48 -14.17
CA ALA A 108 -2.08 -5.23 -13.19
C ALA A 108 -3.55 -5.34 -13.65
N GLY A 109 -4.16 -4.24 -14.10
CA GLY A 109 -5.52 -4.25 -14.63
C GLY A 109 -5.68 -5.18 -15.85
N ALA A 110 -4.71 -5.18 -16.76
CA ALA A 110 -4.70 -6.09 -17.92
C ALA A 110 -4.61 -7.57 -17.49
N LEU A 111 -3.74 -7.87 -16.53
CA LEU A 111 -3.63 -9.22 -15.97
C LEU A 111 -4.94 -9.66 -15.30
N VAL A 112 -5.60 -8.77 -14.56
CA VAL A 112 -6.89 -9.06 -13.93
C VAL A 112 -7.97 -9.34 -14.99
N ARG A 113 -8.05 -8.56 -16.07
CA ARG A 113 -8.98 -8.83 -17.19
C ARG A 113 -8.73 -10.19 -17.86
N LEU A 114 -7.47 -10.61 -17.95
CA LEU A 114 -7.09 -11.90 -18.51
C LEU A 114 -7.45 -13.07 -17.57
N LEU A 115 -7.17 -12.93 -16.27
CA LEU A 115 -7.38 -13.99 -15.28
C LEU A 115 -8.84 -14.10 -14.80
N ASN A 116 -9.65 -13.06 -15.01
CA ASN A 116 -11.04 -13.00 -14.54
C ASN A 116 -12.07 -12.86 -15.68
N PRO A 117 -12.11 -13.78 -16.66
CA PRO A 117 -12.98 -13.67 -17.83
C PRO A 117 -14.48 -13.69 -17.49
N ASN A 118 -14.85 -14.23 -16.33
CA ASN A 118 -16.24 -14.44 -15.91
C ASN A 118 -16.60 -13.68 -14.62
N ALA A 119 -15.76 -12.73 -14.17
CA ALA A 119 -15.94 -12.02 -12.89
C ALA A 119 -16.10 -12.96 -11.67
N SER A 120 -15.39 -14.10 -11.66
CA SER A 120 -15.47 -15.14 -10.64
C SER A 120 -14.88 -14.76 -9.29
N PHE A 121 -14.03 -13.73 -9.23
CA PHE A 121 -13.44 -13.23 -7.98
C PHE A 121 -13.56 -11.70 -7.88
N PRO A 122 -13.64 -11.16 -6.64
CA PRO A 122 -13.83 -9.74 -6.41
C PRO A 122 -12.59 -8.92 -6.81
N VAL A 123 -12.83 -7.80 -7.49
CA VAL A 123 -11.79 -6.88 -7.98
C VAL A 123 -12.24 -5.46 -7.68
N ILE A 124 -11.30 -4.62 -7.25
CA ILE A 124 -11.52 -3.18 -7.13
C ILE A 124 -11.48 -2.58 -8.54
N TRP A 125 -12.53 -1.85 -8.93
CA TRP A 125 -12.69 -1.31 -10.27
C TRP A 125 -13.09 0.15 -10.22
N ASP A 126 -12.55 0.95 -11.15
CA ASP A 126 -13.00 2.32 -11.39
C ASP A 126 -13.91 2.34 -12.62
N GLY A 127 -15.09 2.95 -12.49
CA GLY A 127 -16.07 3.10 -13.57
C GLY A 127 -17.31 2.20 -13.47
N LEU A 128 -18.22 2.41 -14.42
CA LEU A 128 -19.57 1.82 -14.40
C LEU A 128 -19.63 0.36 -14.89
N TYR A 129 -18.61 -0.08 -15.62
CA TYR A 129 -18.57 -1.39 -16.23
C TYR A 129 -17.16 -1.97 -16.19
N TYR A 130 -17.09 -3.26 -15.85
CA TYR A 130 -15.91 -4.09 -15.99
C TYR A 130 -16.00 -4.84 -17.32
N ASP A 131 -15.11 -4.55 -18.28
CA ASP A 131 -15.01 -5.37 -19.50
C ASP A 131 -14.04 -6.52 -19.27
N SER A 132 -14.60 -7.73 -19.36
CA SER A 132 -13.84 -8.98 -19.29
C SER A 132 -13.23 -9.34 -20.64
N SER A 133 -12.24 -10.24 -20.62
CA SER A 133 -11.66 -10.83 -21.84
C SER A 133 -12.64 -11.71 -22.63
N SER A 134 -13.76 -12.13 -22.04
CA SER A 134 -14.83 -12.85 -22.74
C SER A 134 -15.76 -11.93 -23.56
N GLY A 135 -15.57 -10.61 -23.48
CA GLY A 135 -16.42 -9.61 -24.15
C GLY A 135 -17.72 -9.30 -23.41
N ILE A 136 -17.97 -9.94 -22.26
CA ILE A 136 -19.11 -9.66 -21.39
C ILE A 136 -18.78 -8.48 -20.48
N ARG A 137 -19.72 -7.54 -20.35
CA ARG A 137 -19.65 -6.40 -19.43
C ARG A 137 -20.38 -6.71 -18.14
N PHE A 138 -19.70 -6.50 -17.02
CA PHE A 138 -20.26 -6.67 -15.68
C PHE A 138 -20.43 -5.30 -15.03
N GLN A 139 -21.54 -5.10 -14.32
CA GLN A 139 -21.72 -3.91 -13.49
C GLN A 139 -21.11 -4.16 -12.11
N PRO A 140 -20.18 -3.31 -11.62
CA PRO A 140 -19.63 -3.45 -10.29
C PRO A 140 -20.72 -3.30 -9.23
N GLU A 141 -20.75 -4.20 -8.26
CA GLU A 141 -21.65 -4.10 -7.10
C GLU A 141 -20.97 -3.36 -5.95
N ALA A 142 -21.71 -2.50 -5.26
CA ALA A 142 -21.24 -1.84 -4.06
C ALA A 142 -20.97 -2.88 -2.97
N PHE A 143 -19.75 -2.88 -2.42
CA PHE A 143 -19.34 -3.86 -1.42
C PHE A 143 -19.52 -3.30 0.00
N ALA A 144 -20.53 -3.80 0.73
CA ALA A 144 -20.78 -3.39 2.11
C ALA A 144 -19.79 -4.01 3.10
N ALA A 145 -19.53 -3.32 4.22
CA ALA A 145 -18.65 -3.83 5.29
C ALA A 145 -19.15 -5.17 5.89
N SER A 146 -20.46 -5.41 5.89
CA SER A 146 -21.05 -6.70 6.30
C SER A 146 -20.57 -7.87 5.45
N ASN A 147 -20.17 -7.61 4.20
CA ASN A 147 -19.73 -8.62 3.25
C ASN A 147 -18.23 -8.91 3.35
N LEU A 148 -17.46 -8.18 4.17
CA LEU A 148 -16.01 -8.40 4.37
C LEU A 148 -15.62 -9.85 4.67
N PRO A 149 -16.40 -10.63 5.46
CA PRO A 149 -16.06 -12.04 5.71
C PRO A 149 -16.01 -12.89 4.44
N SER A 150 -16.75 -12.55 3.39
CA SER A 150 -16.72 -13.30 2.12
C SER A 150 -15.39 -13.12 1.38
N LEU A 151 -14.59 -12.11 1.73
CA LEU A 151 -13.26 -11.87 1.16
C LEU A 151 -12.15 -12.69 1.84
N TRP A 152 -12.39 -13.22 3.05
CA TRP A 152 -11.37 -13.92 3.83
C TRP A 152 -10.75 -15.13 3.14
N PRO A 153 -11.52 -15.99 2.42
CA PRO A 153 -10.93 -17.12 1.70
C PRO A 153 -9.90 -16.66 0.65
N TYR A 154 -10.18 -15.58 -0.08
CA TYR A 154 -9.24 -15.02 -1.05
C TYR A 154 -7.98 -14.49 -0.36
N GLY A 155 -8.12 -13.82 0.78
CA GLY A 155 -6.99 -13.38 1.60
C GLY A 155 -6.09 -14.53 2.06
N ALA A 156 -6.69 -15.63 2.51
CA ALA A 156 -5.96 -16.83 2.91
C ALA A 156 -5.22 -17.46 1.71
N VAL A 157 -5.85 -17.55 0.54
CA VAL A 157 -5.22 -18.07 -0.68
C VAL A 157 -4.03 -17.20 -1.09
N ILE A 158 -4.19 -15.87 -1.10
CA ILE A 158 -3.11 -14.94 -1.43
C ILE A 158 -1.94 -15.08 -0.45
N ALA A 159 -2.22 -15.19 0.85
CA ALA A 159 -1.18 -15.40 1.86
C ALA A 159 -0.39 -16.70 1.63
N VAL A 160 -1.07 -17.79 1.26
CA VAL A 160 -0.42 -19.07 0.92
C VAL A 160 0.44 -18.92 -0.33
N VAL A 161 -0.08 -18.30 -1.39
CA VAL A 161 0.67 -18.09 -2.64
C VAL A 161 1.92 -17.24 -2.40
N LEU A 162 1.80 -16.13 -1.67
CA LEU A 162 2.94 -15.28 -1.32
C LEU A 162 3.95 -16.02 -0.44
N GLY A 163 3.49 -16.84 0.50
CA GLY A 163 4.34 -17.70 1.31
C GLY A 163 5.13 -18.71 0.49
N LEU A 164 4.49 -19.38 -0.48
CA LEU A 164 5.15 -20.32 -1.39
C LEU A 164 6.16 -19.62 -2.31
N LEU A 165 5.83 -18.43 -2.83
CA LEU A 165 6.75 -17.62 -3.63
C LEU A 165 7.98 -17.20 -2.80
N ALA A 166 7.79 -16.76 -1.56
CA ALA A 166 8.88 -16.40 -0.67
C ALA A 166 9.78 -17.61 -0.36
N LEU A 167 9.20 -18.79 -0.11
CA LEU A 167 9.95 -20.04 0.08
C LEU A 167 10.75 -20.43 -1.17
N CYS A 168 10.15 -20.29 -2.36
CA CYS A 168 10.82 -20.57 -3.63
C CYS A 168 11.99 -19.61 -3.88
N LEU A 169 11.80 -18.30 -3.63
CA LEU A 169 12.85 -17.30 -3.71
C LEU A 169 13.97 -17.58 -2.70
N TYR A 170 13.62 -17.89 -1.46
CA TYR A 170 14.59 -18.26 -0.43
C TYR A 170 15.43 -19.48 -0.86
N TRP A 171 14.78 -20.50 -1.40
CA TRP A 171 15.43 -21.73 -1.84
C TRP A 171 16.35 -21.52 -3.06
N THR A 172 15.90 -20.74 -4.04
CA THR A 172 16.70 -20.43 -5.23
C THR A 172 17.90 -19.52 -4.90
N LEU A 173 17.72 -18.49 -4.08
CA LEU A 173 18.80 -17.62 -3.60
C LEU A 173 19.80 -18.38 -2.72
N GLY A 174 19.31 -19.26 -1.83
CA GLY A 174 20.15 -20.11 -0.99
C GLY A 174 21.05 -21.05 -1.80
N ARG A 175 20.53 -21.62 -2.90
CA ARG A 175 21.32 -22.44 -3.84
C ARG A 175 22.36 -21.62 -4.59
N PHE A 176 22.02 -20.41 -5.01
CA PHE A 176 22.96 -19.53 -5.72
C PHE A 176 24.16 -19.16 -4.82
N ALA A 177 23.91 -18.82 -3.55
CA ALA A 177 24.94 -18.51 -2.57
C ALA A 177 25.84 -19.72 -2.25
N ALA A 178 25.27 -20.93 -2.18
CA ALA A 178 26.04 -22.16 -1.97
C ALA A 178 26.96 -22.50 -3.17
N SER A 179 26.48 -22.30 -4.41
CA SER A 179 27.27 -22.55 -5.62
C SER A 179 28.49 -21.63 -5.73
N HIS A 180 28.35 -20.34 -5.35
CA HIS A 180 29.43 -19.36 -5.43
C HIS A 180 30.59 -19.62 -4.45
N LYS A 181 30.32 -20.33 -3.34
CA LYS A 181 31.34 -20.74 -2.37
C LYS A 181 32.24 -21.88 -2.91
N SER A 182 31.71 -22.73 -3.79
CA SER A 182 32.42 -23.90 -4.32
C SER A 182 33.43 -23.57 -5.44
N TYR A 183 33.37 -22.39 -6.04
CA TYR A 183 34.32 -21.95 -7.09
C TYR A 183 35.51 -21.15 -6.54
N ARG A 184 35.57 -20.92 -5.22
CA ARG A 184 36.66 -20.18 -4.54
C ARG A 184 37.55 -21.07 -3.65
N SER A 185 37.37 -22.39 -3.68
CA SER A 185 38.25 -23.40 -3.07
C SER A 185 39.04 -24.11 -4.15
#